data_AF-A0A354EXA3-F1
#
_entry.id   AF-A0A354EXA3-F1
#
_cell.length_a   1.000
_cell.length_b   1.000
_cell.length_c   1.000
_cell.angle_alpha   90.00
_cell.angle_beta   90.00
_cell.angle_gamma   90.00
#
_symmetry.space_group_name_H-M   'P 1'
#
loop_
_entity.id
_entity.type
_entity.pdbx_description
1 polymer ?
#
loop_
_entity_poly.entity_id
_entity_poly.type
_entity_poly.pdbx_seq_one_letter_code
_entity_poly.pdbx_strand_id
1 'polypeptide(L)'
;FDIGWMYIQCLSFLGLAKVKKLPPQLAREEGKRHVDVETVKAVIGNRFQVMSDYYKRVVCPILQNVKRSGIENKEDKRLFQRAGMLLRRQDILLSPGANSHLKALLERYEQLRIVYSYRQSLQNVWLKTATSQKELIEALQQWCKQAEESGLEVLHQFAQQYKGYVPKTAMV
;
A
#
# COMPACT_ATOMS: atom_id res chain seq x y z
N PHE A 1 -3.71 19.21 -2.81
CA PHE A 1 -4.80 20.13 -3.13
C PHE A 1 -5.41 19.66 -4.45
N ASP A 2 -6.68 19.29 -4.47
CA ASP A 2 -7.37 18.76 -5.64
C ASP A 2 -8.38 19.82 -6.10
N ILE A 3 -8.10 20.44 -7.25
CA ILE A 3 -8.92 21.56 -7.73
C ILE A 3 -10.31 21.09 -8.15
N GLY A 4 -10.45 19.85 -8.60
CA GLY A 4 -11.74 19.25 -8.92
C GLY A 4 -12.61 19.08 -7.67
N TRP A 5 -12.03 18.62 -6.57
CA TRP A 5 -12.72 18.54 -5.28
C TRP A 5 -13.14 19.92 -4.75
N MET A 6 -12.30 20.95 -4.93
CA MET A 6 -12.66 22.33 -4.58
C MET A 6 -13.91 22.79 -5.34
N TYR A 7 -13.98 22.56 -6.65
CA TYR A 7 -15.18 22.89 -7.44
C TYR A 7 -16.42 22.13 -6.96
N ILE A 8 -16.29 20.83 -6.65
CA ILE A 8 -17.40 20.02 -6.12
C ILE A 8 -17.89 20.59 -4.78
N GLN A 9 -16.97 20.99 -3.89
CA GLN A 9 -17.32 21.61 -2.61
C GLN A 9 -18.00 22.97 -2.80
N CYS A 10 -17.48 23.84 -3.68
CA CYS A 10 -18.09 25.14 -3.96
C CYS A 10 -19.49 25.01 -4.58
N LEU A 11 -19.65 24.16 -5.60
CA LEU A 11 -20.95 23.92 -6.23
C LEU A 11 -21.95 23.27 -5.27
N SER A 12 -21.49 22.41 -4.36
CA SER A 12 -22.34 21.82 -3.34
C SER A 12 -22.76 22.82 -2.26
N PHE A 13 -21.85 23.70 -1.85
CA PHE A 13 -22.14 24.82 -0.95
C PHE A 13 -23.19 25.78 -1.55
N LEU A 14 -23.12 26.03 -2.85
CA LEU A 14 -24.11 26.84 -3.58
C LEU A 14 -25.44 26.09 -3.86
N GLY A 15 -25.58 24.83 -3.43
CA GLY A 15 -26.77 24.00 -3.66
C GLY A 15 -26.92 23.48 -5.10
N LEU A 16 -25.95 23.77 -5.97
CA LEU A 16 -25.96 23.40 -7.39
C LEU A 16 -25.54 21.93 -7.63
N ALA A 17 -24.89 21.30 -6.64
CA ALA A 17 -24.45 19.91 -6.71
C ALA A 17 -24.70 19.16 -5.40
N LYS A 18 -25.04 17.87 -5.50
CA LYS A 18 -25.09 16.95 -4.36
C LYS A 18 -24.02 15.88 -4.52
N VAL A 19 -23.15 15.74 -3.51
CA VAL A 19 -22.16 14.65 -3.48
C VAL A 19 -22.89 13.33 -3.24
N LYS A 20 -23.02 12.52 -4.30
CA LYS A 20 -23.84 11.29 -4.25
C LYS A 20 -23.11 10.09 -3.63
N LYS A 21 -21.80 9.98 -3.84
CA LYS A 21 -20.99 8.84 -3.38
C LYS A 21 -19.64 9.35 -2.93
N LEU A 22 -19.31 9.11 -1.66
CA LEU A 22 -17.96 9.23 -1.15
C LEU A 22 -17.25 7.88 -1.34
N PRO A 23 -15.92 7.88 -1.56
CA PRO A 23 -15.18 6.63 -1.53
C PRO A 23 -15.41 5.95 -0.17
N PRO A 24 -15.55 4.61 -0.15
CA PRO A 24 -15.53 3.88 1.11
C PRO A 24 -14.27 4.30 1.89
N GLN A 25 -14.39 4.35 3.21
CA GLN A 25 -13.25 4.63 4.06
C GLN A 25 -12.82 3.31 4.70
N LEU A 26 -11.52 3.08 4.75
CA LEU A 26 -10.95 1.99 5.51
C LEU A 26 -10.99 2.36 6.99
N ALA A 27 -11.70 1.58 7.80
CA ALA A 27 -11.64 1.66 9.25
C ALA A 27 -10.77 0.52 9.79
N ARG A 28 -10.42 0.61 11.08
CA ARG A 28 -9.66 -0.43 11.77
C ARG A 28 -10.33 -0.75 13.09
N GLU A 29 -10.53 -2.03 13.33
CA GLU A 29 -11.03 -2.54 14.60
C GLU A 29 -9.86 -3.05 15.45
N GLU A 30 -9.78 -2.57 16.69
CA GLU A 30 -8.74 -3.01 17.62
C GLU A 30 -9.11 -4.39 18.19
N GLY A 31 -8.19 -5.34 18.12
CA GLY A 31 -8.38 -6.70 18.64
C GLY A 31 -8.74 -7.77 17.60
N LYS A 32 -9.13 -7.37 16.38
CA LYS A 32 -9.36 -8.32 15.28
C LYS A 32 -8.05 -8.89 14.75
N ARG A 33 -7.87 -10.22 14.90
CA ARG A 33 -6.62 -10.95 14.59
C ARG A 33 -6.73 -11.92 13.42
N HIS A 34 -7.83 -11.89 12.67
CA HIS A 34 -8.05 -12.82 11.56
C HIS A 34 -8.61 -12.10 10.33
N VAL A 35 -8.10 -12.46 9.16
CA VAL A 35 -8.63 -11.98 7.88
C VAL A 35 -9.91 -12.75 7.59
N ASP A 36 -11.04 -12.06 7.69
CA ASP A 36 -12.36 -12.59 7.38
C ASP A 36 -12.95 -11.97 6.11
N VAL A 37 -14.19 -12.37 5.79
CA VAL A 37 -14.97 -11.89 4.65
C VAL A 37 -15.08 -10.36 4.63
N GLU A 38 -15.27 -9.72 5.80
CA GLU A 38 -15.40 -8.27 5.91
C GLU A 38 -14.08 -7.56 5.67
N THR A 39 -12.98 -8.11 6.18
CA THR A 39 -11.62 -7.62 5.97
C THR A 39 -11.29 -7.61 4.48
N VAL A 40 -11.62 -8.70 3.78
CA VAL A 40 -11.42 -8.81 2.35
C VAL A 40 -12.27 -7.79 1.58
N LYS A 41 -13.55 -7.62 1.92
CA LYS A 41 -14.41 -6.58 1.32
C LYS A 41 -13.82 -5.19 1.55
N ALA A 42 -13.35 -4.89 2.76
CA ALA A 42 -12.74 -3.62 3.12
C ALA A 42 -11.49 -3.35 2.29
N VAL A 43 -10.58 -4.32 2.19
CA VAL A 43 -9.31 -4.15 1.50
C VAL A 43 -9.50 -4.02 -0.01
N ILE A 44 -10.32 -4.86 -0.64
CA ILE A 44 -10.57 -4.77 -2.09
C ILE A 44 -11.22 -3.42 -2.44
N GLY A 45 -12.25 -3.04 -1.68
CA GLY A 45 -12.96 -1.78 -1.88
C GLY A 45 -12.07 -0.55 -1.68
N ASN A 46 -11.00 -0.69 -0.87
CA ASN A 46 -10.11 0.40 -0.49
C ASN A 46 -8.64 0.14 -0.89
N ARG A 47 -8.38 -0.61 -1.96
CA ARG A 47 -7.03 -1.04 -2.38
C ARG A 47 -6.00 0.09 -2.49
N PHE A 48 -6.43 1.27 -2.92
CA PHE A 48 -5.56 2.46 -3.00
C PHE A 48 -5.17 2.99 -1.63
N GLN A 49 -6.11 3.00 -0.67
CA GLN A 49 -5.84 3.39 0.71
C GLN A 49 -4.91 2.38 1.38
N VAL A 50 -5.15 1.07 1.18
CA VAL A 50 -4.26 0.00 1.65
C VAL A 50 -2.84 0.14 1.08
N MET A 51 -2.68 0.45 -0.21
CA MET A 51 -1.36 0.70 -0.80
C MET A 51 -0.70 1.99 -0.29
N SER A 52 -1.49 3.02 0.02
CA SER A 52 -0.99 4.24 0.64
C SER A 52 -0.44 3.95 2.04
N ASP A 53 -1.20 3.18 2.83
CA ASP A 53 -0.81 2.80 4.18
C ASP A 53 0.39 1.85 4.17
N TYR A 54 0.44 0.90 3.24
CA TYR A 54 1.61 0.05 3.01
C TYR A 54 2.86 0.89 2.75
N TYR A 55 2.77 1.87 1.85
CA TYR A 55 3.90 2.74 1.55
C TYR A 55 4.34 3.52 2.80
N LYS A 56 3.40 4.12 3.54
CA LYS A 56 3.72 4.94 4.73
C LYS A 56 4.30 4.11 5.88
N ARG A 57 3.82 2.88 6.08
CA ARG A 57 4.13 2.05 7.26
C ARG A 57 5.23 1.03 7.02
N VAL A 58 5.45 0.62 5.77
CA VAL A 58 6.45 -0.39 5.40
C VAL A 58 7.60 0.24 4.61
N VAL A 59 7.28 0.86 3.48
CA VAL A 59 8.32 1.34 2.54
C VAL A 59 9.05 2.57 3.08
N CYS A 60 8.33 3.55 3.60
CA CYS A 60 8.91 4.79 4.14
C CYS A 60 9.90 4.54 5.28
N PRO A 61 9.58 3.74 6.32
CA PRO A 61 10.52 3.45 7.39
C PRO A 61 11.80 2.75 6.91
N ILE A 62 11.68 1.76 6.01
CA ILE A 62 12.86 1.10 5.43
C ILE A 62 13.70 2.08 4.62
N LEU A 63 13.07 2.92 3.79
CA LEU A 63 13.79 3.97 3.06
C LEU A 63 14.55 4.91 4.00
N GLN A 64 13.95 5.30 5.13
CA GLN A 64 14.61 6.14 6.12
C GLN A 64 15.76 5.41 6.82
N ASN A 65 15.56 4.14 7.18
CA ASN A 65 16.57 3.31 7.81
C ASN A 65 17.80 3.18 6.90
N VAL A 66 17.60 2.72 5.67
CA VAL A 66 18.67 2.56 4.68
C VAL A 66 19.33 3.90 4.34
N LYS A 67 18.55 4.99 4.26
CA LYS A 67 19.12 6.34 4.04
C LYS A 67 20.07 6.77 5.16
N ARG A 68 19.80 6.36 6.41
CA ARG A 68 20.62 6.70 7.58
C ARG A 68 21.87 5.84 7.70
N SER A 69 21.77 4.54 7.36
CA SER A 69 22.84 3.58 7.61
C SER A 69 23.64 3.16 6.36
N GLY A 70 23.11 3.38 5.16
CA GLY A 70 23.65 2.79 3.92
C GLY A 70 24.09 3.80 2.86
N ILE A 71 23.96 5.11 3.10
CA ILE A 71 24.47 6.12 2.15
C ILE A 71 25.92 6.42 2.49
N GLU A 72 26.82 5.75 1.78
CA GLU A 72 28.26 5.95 1.92
C GLU A 72 28.81 6.83 0.79
N ASN A 73 28.31 6.64 -0.44
CA ASN A 73 28.88 7.26 -1.63
C ASN A 73 27.92 8.19 -2.39
N LYS A 74 28.47 9.01 -3.28
CA LYS A 74 27.69 9.93 -4.14
C LYS A 74 26.67 9.19 -5.02
N GLU A 75 26.99 7.97 -5.43
CA GLU A 75 26.11 7.12 -6.23
C GLU A 75 24.88 6.66 -5.44
N ASP A 76 25.04 6.26 -4.18
CA ASP A 76 23.91 5.94 -3.29
C ASP A 76 22.99 7.12 -3.09
N LYS A 77 23.58 8.31 -2.90
CA LYS A 77 22.81 9.54 -2.77
C LYS A 77 21.96 9.78 -4.02
N ARG A 78 22.49 9.55 -5.22
CA ARG A 78 21.74 9.65 -6.49
C ARG A 78 20.65 8.59 -6.59
N LEU A 79 20.93 7.35 -6.18
CA LEU A 79 19.93 6.27 -6.15
C LEU A 79 18.76 6.61 -5.23
N PHE A 80 19.03 7.19 -4.05
CA PHE A 80 18.01 7.55 -3.07
C PHE A 80 17.20 8.81 -3.38
N GLN A 81 17.72 9.75 -4.18
CA GLN A 81 17.02 11.00 -4.50
C GLN A 81 15.62 10.78 -5.06
N ARG A 82 15.42 9.73 -5.87
CA ARG A 82 14.12 9.40 -6.49
C ARG A 82 13.48 8.12 -5.95
N ALA A 83 14.15 7.40 -5.05
CA ALA A 83 13.70 6.11 -4.52
C ALA A 83 12.27 6.16 -3.96
N GLY A 84 11.96 7.18 -3.15
CA GLY A 84 10.63 7.32 -2.55
C GLY A 84 9.51 7.50 -3.58
N MET A 85 9.77 8.21 -4.67
CA MET A 85 8.81 8.38 -5.77
C MET A 85 8.65 7.10 -6.58
N LEU A 86 9.77 6.43 -6.89
CA LEU A 86 9.77 5.18 -7.67
C LEU A 86 9.01 4.07 -6.94
N LEU A 87 9.28 3.88 -5.65
CA LEU A 87 8.63 2.86 -4.82
C LEU A 87 7.17 3.18 -4.47
N ARG A 88 6.70 4.41 -4.73
CA ARG A 88 5.28 4.76 -4.59
C ARG A 88 4.47 4.43 -5.84
N ARG A 89 5.08 4.55 -7.02
CA ARG A 89 4.40 4.30 -8.30
C ARG A 89 4.22 2.79 -8.54
N GLN A 90 3.25 2.45 -9.39
CA GLN A 90 3.14 1.09 -9.93
C GLN A 90 4.12 0.93 -11.08
N ASP A 91 4.64 -0.28 -11.26
CA ASP A 91 5.71 -0.59 -12.22
C ASP A 91 5.31 -0.25 -13.66
N ILE A 92 4.05 -0.50 -14.00
CA ILE A 92 3.46 -0.22 -15.32
C ILE A 92 3.52 1.28 -15.67
N LEU A 93 3.60 2.15 -14.66
CA LEU A 93 3.63 3.61 -14.82
C LEU A 93 5.06 4.18 -14.83
N LEU A 94 6.09 3.33 -14.76
CA LEU A 94 7.48 3.75 -14.78
C LEU A 94 8.04 3.73 -16.20
N SER A 95 8.67 4.84 -16.60
CA SER A 95 9.49 4.87 -17.82
C SER A 95 10.64 3.85 -17.76
N PRO A 96 11.17 3.35 -18.89
CA PRO A 96 12.26 2.37 -18.90
C PRO A 96 13.46 2.77 -18.03
N GLY A 97 13.92 4.02 -18.10
CA GLY A 97 15.03 4.50 -17.27
C GLY A 97 14.72 4.53 -15.76
N ALA A 98 13.48 4.84 -15.40
CA ALA A 98 13.01 4.79 -14.01
C ALA A 98 12.94 3.36 -13.48
N ASN A 99 12.59 2.39 -14.33
CA ASN A 99 12.58 0.98 -13.98
C ASN A 99 14.01 0.44 -13.78
N SER A 100 14.96 0.78 -14.65
CA SER A 100 16.37 0.42 -14.46
C SER A 100 16.94 1.01 -13.16
N HIS A 101 16.61 2.26 -12.84
CA HIS A 101 17.00 2.87 -11.56
C HIS A 101 16.40 2.14 -10.36
N LEU A 102 15.13 1.76 -10.45
CA LEU A 102 14.47 0.97 -9.40
C LEU A 102 15.15 -0.39 -9.22
N LYS A 103 15.46 -1.11 -10.31
CA LYS A 103 16.18 -2.39 -10.25
C LYS A 103 17.54 -2.26 -9.56
N ALA A 104 18.35 -1.27 -9.95
CA ALA A 104 19.64 -1.01 -9.31
C ALA A 104 19.51 -0.75 -7.80
N LEU A 105 18.46 -0.03 -7.39
CA LEU A 105 18.16 0.19 -5.96
C LEU A 105 17.82 -1.12 -5.24
N LEU A 106 17.00 -1.98 -5.85
CA LEU A 106 16.57 -3.25 -5.25
C LEU A 106 17.69 -4.30 -5.22
N GLU A 107 18.60 -4.29 -6.20
CA GLU A 107 19.78 -5.15 -6.20
C GLU A 107 20.75 -4.77 -5.09
N ARG A 108 20.88 -3.48 -4.80
CA ARG A 108 21.81 -2.98 -3.80
C ARG A 108 21.32 -3.12 -2.36
N TYR A 109 20.01 -3.05 -2.13
CA TYR A 109 19.42 -3.04 -0.78
C TYR A 109 18.38 -4.14 -0.61
N GLU A 110 18.79 -5.22 0.05
CA GLU A 110 17.94 -6.39 0.26
C GLU A 110 16.64 -6.09 0.99
N GLN A 111 16.66 -5.26 2.05
CA GLN A 111 15.43 -4.89 2.77
C GLN A 111 14.41 -4.21 1.84
N LEU A 112 14.87 -3.37 0.90
CA LEU A 112 14.00 -2.73 -0.09
C LEU A 112 13.46 -3.73 -1.10
N ARG A 113 14.28 -4.70 -1.52
CA ARG A 113 13.87 -5.82 -2.39
C ARG A 113 12.77 -6.65 -1.76
N ILE A 114 12.90 -7.00 -0.48
CA ILE A 114 11.91 -7.79 0.26
C ILE A 114 10.59 -7.01 0.35
N VAL A 115 10.58 -5.78 0.87
CA VAL A 115 9.31 -5.04 0.98
C VAL A 115 8.69 -4.75 -0.39
N TYR A 116 9.49 -4.57 -1.44
CA TYR A 116 8.97 -4.40 -2.77
C TYR A 116 8.33 -5.68 -3.33
N SER A 117 8.93 -6.85 -3.12
CA SER A 117 8.33 -8.12 -3.55
C SER A 117 7.02 -8.43 -2.82
N TYR A 118 6.93 -8.14 -1.52
CA TYR A 118 5.69 -8.27 -0.73
C TYR A 118 4.59 -7.31 -1.20
N ARG A 119 4.96 -6.09 -1.61
CA ARG A 119 4.02 -5.15 -2.23
C ARG A 119 3.47 -5.70 -3.54
N GLN A 120 4.34 -6.24 -4.41
CA GLN A 120 3.94 -6.82 -5.69
C GLN A 120 3.05 -8.06 -5.48
N SER A 121 3.38 -8.94 -4.53
CA SER A 121 2.56 -10.11 -4.24
C SER A 121 1.17 -9.71 -3.75
N LEU A 122 1.06 -8.69 -2.88
CA LEU A 122 -0.24 -8.16 -2.43
C LEU A 122 -1.07 -7.60 -3.59
N GLN A 123 -0.43 -6.86 -4.51
CA GLN A 123 -1.12 -6.35 -5.71
C GLN A 123 -1.58 -7.50 -6.62
N ASN A 124 -0.75 -8.53 -6.79
CA ASN A 124 -1.09 -9.70 -7.59
C ASN A 124 -2.26 -10.49 -7.00
N VAL A 125 -2.44 -10.51 -5.68
CA VAL A 125 -3.64 -11.10 -5.06
C VAL A 125 -4.92 -10.40 -5.54
N TRP A 126 -4.87 -9.09 -5.81
CA TRP A 126 -6.04 -8.35 -6.32
C TRP A 126 -6.22 -8.44 -7.83
N LEU A 127 -5.14 -8.60 -8.60
CA LEU A 127 -5.18 -8.72 -10.06
C LEU A 127 -5.61 -10.10 -10.51
N LYS A 128 -5.29 -11.14 -9.72
CA LYS A 128 -5.92 -12.45 -9.88
C LYS A 128 -7.39 -12.25 -9.54
N THR A 129 -8.22 -12.09 -10.57
CA THR A 129 -9.67 -12.15 -10.49
C THR A 129 -10.03 -13.48 -9.84
N ALA A 130 -10.10 -13.50 -8.52
CA ALA A 130 -10.34 -14.72 -7.77
C ALA A 130 -11.71 -15.22 -8.18
N THR A 131 -11.74 -16.39 -8.80
CA THR A 131 -12.94 -17.09 -9.27
C THR A 131 -13.93 -17.31 -8.14
N SER A 132 -13.48 -17.19 -6.88
CA SER A 132 -14.28 -17.24 -5.66
C SER A 132 -13.74 -16.33 -4.54
N GLN A 133 -14.64 -15.76 -3.73
CA GLN A 133 -14.30 -14.97 -2.54
C GLN A 133 -13.44 -15.74 -1.53
N LYS A 134 -13.58 -17.07 -1.48
CA LYS A 134 -12.80 -17.94 -0.56
C LYS A 134 -11.31 -17.95 -0.91
N GLU A 135 -10.97 -18.10 -2.19
CA GLU A 135 -9.59 -18.10 -2.67
C GLU A 135 -8.87 -16.79 -2.32
N LEU A 136 -9.60 -15.67 -2.39
CA LEU A 136 -9.06 -14.36 -2.05
C LEU A 136 -8.79 -14.20 -0.55
N ILE A 137 -9.66 -14.75 0.30
CA ILE A 137 -9.43 -14.80 1.75
C ILE A 137 -8.18 -15.64 2.04
N GLU A 138 -8.08 -16.83 1.47
CA GLU A 138 -6.92 -17.73 1.66
C GLU A 138 -5.63 -17.08 1.17
N ALA A 139 -5.64 -16.45 -0.01
CA ALA A 139 -4.47 -15.76 -0.56
C ALA A 139 -4.01 -14.60 0.34
N LEU A 140 -4.94 -13.83 0.90
CA LEU A 140 -4.62 -12.74 1.81
C LEU A 140 -4.15 -13.22 3.19
N GLN A 141 -4.73 -14.31 3.70
CA GLN A 141 -4.26 -14.97 4.92
C GLN A 141 -2.84 -15.49 4.75
N GLN A 142 -2.57 -16.17 3.63
CA GLN A 142 -1.24 -16.68 3.31
C GLN A 142 -0.23 -15.53 3.17
N TRP A 143 -0.62 -14.43 2.51
CA TRP A 143 0.22 -13.24 2.42
C TRP A 143 0.56 -12.67 3.80
N CYS A 144 -0.43 -12.57 4.71
CA CYS A 144 -0.18 -12.09 6.07
C CYS A 144 0.78 -13.01 6.84
N LYS A 145 0.60 -14.33 6.71
CA LYS A 145 1.48 -15.31 7.35
C LYS A 145 2.92 -15.18 6.85
N GLN A 146 3.11 -15.09 5.54
CA GLN A 146 4.43 -14.90 4.93
C GLN A 146 5.06 -13.57 5.37
N ALA A 147 4.29 -12.49 5.43
CA ALA A 147 4.77 -11.19 5.88
C ALA A 147 5.22 -11.21 7.36
N GLU A 148 4.54 -11.99 8.20
CA GLU A 148 4.92 -12.20 9.61
C GLU A 148 6.20 -13.01 9.75
N GLU A 149 6.42 -13.99 8.86
CA GLU A 149 7.61 -14.84 8.80
C GLU A 149 8.76 -14.23 7.99
N SER A 150 8.57 -13.03 7.41
CA SER A 150 9.56 -12.37 6.53
C SER A 150 10.83 -11.89 7.23
N GLY A 151 10.86 -11.89 8.57
CA GLY A 151 11.97 -11.38 9.38
C GLY A 151 12.07 -9.85 9.42
N LEU A 152 11.18 -9.11 8.74
CA LEU A 152 11.13 -7.65 8.81
C LEU A 152 9.99 -7.19 9.73
N GLU A 153 10.35 -6.50 10.81
CA GLU A 153 9.40 -5.98 11.81
C GLU A 153 8.32 -5.09 11.18
N VAL A 154 8.67 -4.27 10.19
CA VAL A 154 7.71 -3.42 9.49
C VAL A 154 6.64 -4.21 8.71
N LEU A 155 6.99 -5.38 8.18
CA LEU A 155 6.06 -6.27 7.47
C LEU A 155 5.20 -7.03 8.48
N HIS A 156 5.81 -7.52 9.57
CA HIS A 156 5.09 -8.16 10.66
C HIS A 156 4.03 -7.23 11.25
N GLN A 157 4.41 -6.01 11.61
CA GLN A 157 3.48 -5.01 12.13
C GLN A 157 2.39 -4.71 11.11
N PHE A 158 2.73 -4.49 9.83
CA PHE A 158 1.72 -4.21 8.82
C PHE A 158 0.72 -5.38 8.65
N ALA A 159 1.18 -6.64 8.67
CA ALA A 159 0.30 -7.81 8.60
C ALA A 159 -0.67 -7.88 9.79
N GLN A 160 -0.21 -7.60 11.00
CA GLN A 160 -1.07 -7.52 12.19
C GLN A 160 -2.12 -6.40 12.06
N GLN A 161 -1.73 -5.24 11.51
CA GLN A 161 -2.66 -4.14 11.25
C GLN A 161 -3.66 -4.50 10.13
N TYR A 162 -3.19 -5.22 9.13
CA TYR A 162 -3.98 -5.62 7.96
C TYR A 162 -5.17 -6.50 8.34
N LYS A 163 -4.99 -7.40 9.31
CA LYS A 163 -6.05 -8.26 9.86
C LYS A 163 -7.19 -7.48 10.54
N GLY A 164 -6.92 -6.25 10.97
CA GLY A 164 -7.90 -5.39 11.62
C GLY A 164 -8.67 -4.47 10.68
N TYR A 165 -8.44 -4.53 9.36
CA TYR A 165 -9.16 -3.68 8.42
C TYR A 165 -10.63 -4.08 8.33
N VAL A 166 -11.52 -3.10 8.45
CA VAL A 166 -12.96 -3.28 8.34
C VAL A 166 -13.55 -2.19 7.45
N PRO A 167 -14.67 -2.45 6.75
CA PRO A 167 -15.36 -1.40 6.02
C PRO A 167 -15.83 -0.36 7.02
N LYS A 168 -15.55 0.93 6.81
CA LYS A 168 -16.16 1.96 7.63
C LYS A 168 -17.65 1.98 7.29
N THR A 169 -18.48 1.48 8.20
CA THR A 169 -19.93 1.67 8.13
C THR A 169 -20.17 3.16 8.26
N ALA A 170 -20.70 3.79 7.20
CA ALA A 170 -21.21 5.14 7.30
C ALA A 170 -22.41 5.10 8.25
N MET A 171 -22.29 5.69 9.44
CA MET A 171 -23.48 6.01 10.22
C MET A 171 -24.29 7.01 9.40
N VAL A 172 -25.51 6.62 9.06
CA VAL A 172 -26.51 7.46 8.38
C VAL A 172 -27.03 8.51 9.33
#